data_AF-A0A2M7RDH2-F1
#
_entry.id   AF-A0A2M7RDH2-F1
#
_cell.length_a   1.000
_cell.length_b   1.000
_cell.length_c   1.000
_cell.angle_alpha   90.00
_cell.angle_beta   90.00
_cell.angle_gamma   90.00
#
_symmetry.space_group_name_H-M   'P 1'
#
loop_
_entity.id
_entity.type
_entity.pdbx_description
1 polymer ?
#
loop_
_entity_poly.entity_id
_entity_poly.type
_entity_poly.pdbx_seq_one_letter_code
_entity_poly.pdbx_strand_id
1 'polypeptide(L)'
;MKKQLFFPLIILLFLFLGTTLVVLYGKGYRFNFEKGRPDFNGTGLLVATSLPDGAQVFINGHLTTATDNTINLAPKSYDVKIIKEGYFPWEKNLIVKNEVVTKAEALLFPTTPKLESITNTGIENPILDPTGTKLAFTVASQSAVKKRGIYVLDISSRPILTLQSSSNQIADDTLYVFSKAQLAWSPDGAQLMATLSGQSTFLLDARNFNQTPQDVTETMSAVNSNWQKLQEEKRKAQMDTLKTKLREVVVENFSILAWSLDETKILYKASQDNVLPVVIEPRLIGANTVPEQRIIKKDSIYVYDTKEDHNYRILDSLSSS
;
A
#
# COMPACT_ATOMS: atom_id res chain seq x y z
N MET A 1 62.75 0.71 -32.94
CA MET A 1 61.56 1.03 -32.11
C MET A 1 61.47 0.01 -30.97
N LYS A 2 61.31 0.49 -29.72
CA LYS A 2 61.63 -0.25 -28.48
C LYS A 2 60.69 -1.45 -28.25
N LYS A 3 61.20 -2.68 -28.42
CA LYS A 3 60.50 -3.94 -28.09
C LYS A 3 60.10 -4.05 -26.60
N GLN A 4 60.64 -3.19 -25.73
CA GLN A 4 60.32 -3.10 -24.31
C GLN A 4 58.92 -2.53 -24.00
N LEU A 5 58.28 -1.83 -24.94
CA LEU A 5 56.90 -1.33 -24.77
C LEU A 5 55.82 -2.29 -25.31
N PHE A 6 56.19 -3.34 -26.02
CA PHE A 6 55.23 -4.21 -26.71
C PHE A 6 54.48 -5.14 -25.76
N PHE A 7 55.21 -5.79 -24.84
CA PHE A 7 54.63 -6.66 -23.81
C PHE A 7 53.67 -5.94 -22.84
N PRO A 8 54.01 -4.79 -22.24
CA PRO A 8 53.07 -4.09 -21.36
C PRO A 8 51.83 -3.57 -22.12
N LEU A 9 51.96 -3.21 -23.40
CA LEU A 9 50.81 -2.80 -24.22
C LEU A 9 49.84 -3.96 -24.47
N ILE A 10 50.34 -5.18 -24.71
CA ILE A 10 49.51 -6.38 -24.87
C ILE A 10 48.80 -6.73 -23.56
N ILE A 11 49.51 -6.65 -22.43
CA ILE A 11 48.91 -6.91 -21.12
C ILE A 11 47.81 -5.89 -20.81
N LEU A 12 48.04 -4.61 -21.10
CA LEU A 12 47.04 -3.56 -20.91
C LEU A 12 45.83 -3.75 -21.83
N LEU A 13 46.04 -4.15 -23.09
CA LEU A 13 44.96 -4.50 -24.01
C LEU A 13 44.15 -5.70 -23.51
N PHE A 14 44.82 -6.74 -23.00
CA PHE A 14 44.17 -7.93 -22.46
C PHE A 14 43.36 -7.61 -21.20
N LEU A 15 43.92 -6.80 -20.29
CA LEU A 15 43.19 -6.32 -19.10
C LEU A 15 41.99 -5.46 -19.47
N PHE A 16 42.14 -4.56 -20.44
CA PHE A 16 41.04 -3.74 -20.94
C PHE A 16 39.94 -4.62 -21.53
N LEU A 17 40.28 -5.53 -22.44
CA LEU A 17 39.33 -6.42 -23.09
C LEU A 17 38.65 -7.36 -22.07
N GLY A 18 39.41 -7.93 -21.15
CA GLY A 18 38.89 -8.78 -20.08
C GLY A 18 37.93 -8.03 -19.16
N THR A 19 38.28 -6.81 -18.74
CA THR A 19 37.42 -5.97 -17.91
C THR A 19 36.14 -5.59 -18.66
N THR A 20 36.23 -5.21 -19.93
CA THR A 20 35.05 -4.93 -20.76
C THR A 20 34.14 -6.15 -20.88
N LEU A 21 34.69 -7.35 -21.10
CA LEU A 21 33.89 -8.58 -21.16
C LEU A 21 33.20 -8.91 -19.83
N VAL A 22 33.88 -8.73 -18.69
CA VAL A 22 33.28 -8.94 -17.37
C VAL A 22 32.15 -7.92 -17.12
N VAL A 23 32.35 -6.66 -17.46
CA VAL A 23 31.32 -5.62 -17.34
C VAL A 23 30.13 -5.93 -18.26
N LEU A 24 30.36 -6.32 -19.51
CA LEU A 24 29.29 -6.70 -20.43
C LEU A 24 28.52 -7.92 -19.91
N TYR A 25 29.21 -8.93 -19.38
CA TYR A 25 28.55 -10.08 -18.76
C TYR A 25 27.69 -9.65 -17.55
N GLY A 26 28.20 -8.75 -16.70
CA GLY A 26 27.45 -8.17 -15.58
C GLY A 26 26.26 -7.31 -16.00
N LYS A 27 26.33 -6.65 -17.17
CA LYS A 27 25.20 -5.91 -17.78
C LYS A 27 24.14 -6.80 -18.43
N GLY A 28 24.30 -8.13 -18.38
CA GLY A 28 23.34 -9.08 -18.95
C GLY A 28 23.57 -9.39 -20.43
N TYR A 29 24.74 -9.09 -21.00
CA TYR A 29 25.07 -9.57 -22.34
C TYR A 29 25.42 -11.05 -22.30
N ARG A 30 24.66 -11.87 -23.03
CA ARG A 30 24.92 -13.30 -23.18
C ARG A 30 25.31 -13.59 -24.62
N PHE A 31 26.37 -14.37 -24.80
CA PHE A 31 26.74 -14.90 -26.10
C PHE A 31 25.90 -16.15 -26.36
N ASN A 32 24.94 -16.06 -27.28
CA ASN A 32 24.21 -17.23 -27.74
C ASN A 32 24.59 -17.57 -29.19
N PHE A 33 24.79 -18.87 -29.45
CA PHE A 33 25.22 -19.41 -30.76
C PHE A 33 24.11 -20.24 -31.43
N GLU A 34 22.85 -19.96 -31.14
CA GLU A 34 21.71 -20.78 -31.59
C GLU A 34 21.43 -20.72 -33.11
N LYS A 35 22.03 -19.80 -33.88
CA LYS A 35 21.77 -19.65 -35.33
C LYS A 35 23.00 -19.45 -36.22
N GLY A 36 24.19 -19.86 -35.79
CA GLY A 36 25.42 -19.68 -36.58
C GLY A 36 25.85 -18.21 -36.79
N ARG A 37 25.20 -17.28 -36.07
CA ARG A 37 25.62 -15.88 -35.91
C ARG A 37 25.77 -15.62 -34.41
N PRO A 38 26.85 -14.97 -33.95
CA PRO A 38 26.94 -14.53 -32.56
C PRO A 38 25.86 -13.48 -32.34
N ASP A 39 24.83 -13.84 -31.57
CA ASP A 39 23.76 -12.90 -31.22
C ASP A 39 24.15 -12.17 -29.94
N PHE A 40 24.47 -10.88 -30.08
CA PHE A 40 24.86 -9.99 -28.98
C PHE A 40 23.65 -9.18 -28.56
N ASN A 41 22.70 -9.83 -27.89
CA ASN A 41 21.53 -9.16 -27.34
C ASN A 41 21.71 -8.99 -25.83
N GLY A 42 21.57 -7.75 -25.37
CA GLY A 42 21.46 -7.50 -23.94
C GLY A 42 20.11 -8.01 -23.43
N THR A 43 20.11 -8.62 -22.25
CA THR A 43 18.89 -9.11 -21.60
C THR A 43 18.32 -8.05 -20.65
N GLY A 44 17.00 -8.03 -20.51
CA GLY A 44 16.36 -7.40 -19.36
C GLY A 44 16.18 -8.38 -18.22
N LEU A 45 15.93 -7.84 -17.02
CA LEU A 45 15.65 -8.63 -15.83
C LEU A 45 14.17 -8.48 -15.47
N LEU A 46 13.48 -9.60 -15.24
CA LEU A 46 12.16 -9.61 -14.62
C LEU A 46 12.29 -10.13 -13.20
N VAL A 47 11.92 -9.31 -12.23
CA VAL A 47 11.84 -9.70 -10.81
C VAL A 47 10.37 -9.88 -10.48
N ALA A 48 9.97 -11.11 -10.18
CA ALA A 48 8.59 -11.45 -9.84
C ALA A 48 8.49 -11.78 -8.35
N THR A 49 7.68 -11.03 -7.61
CA THR A 49 7.43 -11.23 -6.18
C THR A 49 5.93 -11.35 -5.94
N SER A 50 5.52 -12.04 -4.88
CA SER A 50 4.11 -12.09 -4.50
C SER A 50 3.91 -12.11 -3.01
N LEU A 51 2.84 -11.49 -2.54
CA LEU A 51 2.32 -11.69 -1.19
C LEU A 51 1.02 -12.51 -1.29
N PRO A 52 0.96 -13.75 -0.79
CA PRO A 52 2.00 -14.50 -0.06
C PRO A 52 3.02 -15.23 -0.97
N ASP A 53 4.28 -15.31 -0.52
CA ASP A 53 5.46 -15.83 -1.23
C ASP A 53 5.34 -17.28 -1.73
N GLY A 54 6.18 -17.68 -2.69
CA GLY A 54 6.20 -19.03 -3.26
C GLY A 54 5.08 -19.31 -4.26
N ALA A 55 4.58 -18.29 -4.95
CA ALA A 55 3.64 -18.48 -6.05
C ALA A 55 4.35 -18.95 -7.33
N GLN A 56 3.64 -19.65 -8.22
CA GLN A 56 4.13 -20.08 -9.52
C GLN A 56 4.09 -18.92 -10.51
N VAL A 57 5.18 -18.70 -11.24
CA VAL A 57 5.33 -17.64 -12.25
C VAL A 57 5.34 -18.26 -13.65
N PHE A 58 4.33 -17.89 -14.43
CA PHE A 58 4.17 -18.26 -15.83
C PHE A 58 4.52 -17.07 -16.72
N ILE A 59 5.29 -17.33 -17.77
CA ILE A 59 5.64 -16.35 -18.79
C ILE A 59 5.12 -16.86 -20.14
N ASN A 60 4.24 -16.11 -20.78
CA ASN A 60 3.56 -16.50 -22.02
C ASN A 60 2.92 -17.89 -21.91
N GLY A 61 2.30 -18.21 -20.76
CA GLY A 61 1.68 -19.50 -20.48
C GLY A 61 2.62 -20.63 -20.06
N HIS A 62 3.95 -20.42 -20.05
CA HIS A 62 4.91 -21.44 -19.63
C HIS A 62 5.39 -21.23 -18.19
N LEU A 63 5.27 -22.27 -17.35
CA LEU A 63 5.80 -22.26 -15.99
C LEU A 63 7.33 -22.08 -16.05
N THR A 64 7.82 -20.93 -15.58
CA THR A 64 9.24 -20.58 -15.68
C THR A 64 9.94 -20.72 -14.34
N THR A 65 9.31 -20.26 -13.25
CA THR A 65 9.90 -20.27 -11.91
C THR A 65 8.83 -20.07 -10.83
N ALA A 66 9.24 -19.96 -9.58
CA ALA A 66 8.43 -19.42 -8.47
C ALA A 66 8.81 -17.96 -8.17
N THR A 67 7.98 -17.25 -7.41
CA THR A 67 8.26 -15.87 -6.98
C THR A 67 9.53 -15.77 -6.14
N ASP A 68 10.01 -14.53 -5.98
CA ASP A 68 11.25 -14.17 -5.29
C ASP A 68 12.50 -14.65 -6.04
N ASN A 69 12.35 -14.81 -7.36
CA ASN A 69 13.42 -15.12 -8.30
C ASN A 69 13.56 -14.04 -9.38
N THR A 70 14.76 -13.97 -9.95
CA THR A 70 15.07 -13.09 -11.07
C THR A 70 15.21 -13.89 -12.36
N ILE A 71 14.54 -13.43 -13.42
CA ILE A 71 14.49 -14.10 -14.72
C ILE A 71 15.16 -13.20 -15.75
N ASN A 72 16.11 -13.75 -16.50
CA ASN A 72 16.73 -13.03 -17.62
C ASN A 72 15.88 -13.26 -18.86
N LEU A 73 15.36 -12.19 -19.44
CA LEU A 73 14.49 -12.24 -20.61
C LEU A 73 15.04 -11.35 -21.72
N ALA A 74 14.82 -11.76 -22.97
CA ALA A 74 15.09 -10.88 -24.09
C ALA A 74 14.16 -9.66 -24.03
N PRO A 75 14.57 -8.47 -24.49
CA PRO A 75 13.70 -7.29 -24.48
C PRO A 75 12.46 -7.48 -25.38
N LYS A 76 11.29 -7.67 -24.76
CA LYS A 76 9.98 -7.85 -25.43
C LYS A 76 8.84 -7.64 -24.42
N SER A 77 7.61 -7.52 -24.92
CA SER A 77 6.40 -7.72 -24.13
C SER A 77 6.20 -9.20 -23.78
N TYR A 78 5.85 -9.45 -22.51
CA TYR A 78 5.55 -10.75 -21.96
C TYR A 78 4.21 -10.71 -21.22
N ASP A 79 3.43 -11.78 -21.38
CA ASP A 79 2.29 -12.04 -20.52
C ASP A 79 2.79 -12.75 -19.25
N VAL A 80 2.66 -12.08 -18.11
CA VAL A 80 3.15 -12.58 -16.81
C VAL A 80 1.95 -12.94 -15.96
N LYS A 81 1.86 -14.22 -15.61
CA LYS A 81 0.79 -14.78 -14.78
C LYS A 81 1.39 -15.39 -13.52
N ILE A 82 0.92 -14.95 -12.36
CA ILE A 82 1.36 -15.44 -11.05
C ILE A 82 0.18 -16.16 -10.40
N ILE A 83 0.38 -17.43 -10.04
CA ILE A 83 -0.68 -18.31 -9.53
C ILE A 83 -0.23 -18.95 -8.23
N LYS A 84 -1.13 -19.00 -7.25
CA LYS A 84 -0.93 -19.77 -6.04
C LYS A 84 -2.22 -20.51 -5.69
N GLU A 85 -2.08 -21.74 -5.20
CA GLU A 85 -3.23 -22.55 -4.80
C GLU A 85 -4.05 -21.86 -3.71
N GLY A 86 -5.37 -21.79 -3.91
CA GLY A 86 -6.29 -21.10 -3.00
C GLY A 86 -6.31 -19.58 -3.14
N TYR A 87 -5.68 -19.01 -4.17
CA TYR A 87 -5.67 -17.58 -4.47
C TYR A 87 -6.10 -17.30 -5.92
N PHE A 88 -6.68 -16.13 -6.15
CA PHE A 88 -6.98 -15.65 -7.48
C PHE A 88 -5.68 -15.40 -8.27
N PRO A 89 -5.64 -15.79 -9.56
CA PRO A 89 -4.47 -15.55 -10.39
C PRO A 89 -4.29 -14.04 -10.62
N TRP A 90 -3.03 -13.61 -10.64
CA TRP A 90 -2.65 -12.27 -11.03
C TRP A 90 -2.05 -12.31 -12.44
N GLU A 91 -2.49 -11.44 -13.32
CA GLU A 91 -2.07 -11.41 -14.73
C GLU A 91 -1.81 -9.97 -15.17
N LYS A 92 -0.64 -9.73 -15.78
CA LYS A 92 -0.31 -8.44 -16.41
C LYS A 92 0.58 -8.64 -17.64
N ASN A 93 0.35 -7.81 -18.65
CA ASN A 93 1.29 -7.65 -19.76
C ASN A 93 2.40 -6.66 -19.36
N LEU A 94 3.65 -7.11 -19.36
CA LEU A 94 4.81 -6.30 -18.96
C LEU A 94 5.83 -6.19 -20.10
N ILE A 95 6.44 -5.01 -20.25
CA ILE A 95 7.44 -4.74 -21.29
C ILE A 95 8.84 -4.81 -20.69
N VAL A 96 9.58 -5.87 -21.01
CA VAL A 96 10.99 -6.00 -20.59
C VAL A 96 11.87 -5.19 -21.53
N LYS A 97 12.70 -4.31 -20.97
CA LYS A 97 13.67 -3.47 -21.70
C LYS A 97 15.10 -3.96 -21.45
N ASN A 98 15.99 -3.68 -22.40
CA ASN A 98 17.40 -4.04 -22.29
C ASN A 98 18.08 -3.32 -21.13
N GLU A 99 18.93 -4.03 -20.36
CA GLU A 99 19.69 -3.51 -19.21
C GLU A 99 18.81 -2.93 -18.08
N VAL A 100 17.51 -3.23 -18.08
CA VAL A 100 16.53 -2.68 -17.12
C VAL A 100 15.85 -3.80 -16.33
N VAL A 101 15.66 -3.55 -15.04
CA VAL A 101 14.85 -4.40 -14.16
C VAL A 101 13.38 -4.00 -14.30
N THR A 102 12.55 -4.95 -14.70
CA THR A 102 11.09 -4.88 -14.71
C THR A 102 10.56 -5.63 -13.50
N LYS A 103 9.63 -5.03 -12.76
CA LYS A 103 9.08 -5.64 -11.54
C LYS A 103 7.66 -6.15 -11.77
N ALA A 104 7.37 -7.35 -11.29
CA ALA A 104 6.05 -7.95 -11.23
C ALA A 104 5.72 -8.25 -9.76
N GLU A 105 5.14 -7.26 -9.07
CA GLU A 105 4.76 -7.36 -7.66
C GLU A 105 3.27 -7.71 -7.57
N ALA A 106 2.94 -8.93 -7.14
CA ALA A 106 1.57 -9.43 -7.07
C ALA A 106 1.06 -9.52 -5.63
N LEU A 107 -0.03 -8.80 -5.32
CA LEU A 107 -0.82 -9.09 -4.12
C LEU A 107 -1.91 -10.10 -4.51
N LEU A 108 -1.83 -11.31 -3.98
CA LEU A 108 -2.76 -12.39 -4.30
C LEU A 108 -3.89 -12.44 -3.26
N PHE A 109 -5.13 -12.43 -3.74
CA PHE A 109 -6.31 -12.49 -2.89
C PHE A 109 -6.78 -13.95 -2.73
N PRO A 110 -7.08 -14.43 -1.51
CA PRO A 110 -7.55 -15.79 -1.30
C PRO A 110 -8.92 -16.01 -1.96
N THR A 111 -9.13 -17.16 -2.59
CA THR A 111 -10.43 -17.53 -3.18
C THR A 111 -11.47 -17.88 -2.12
N THR A 112 -11.00 -18.37 -0.97
CA THR A 112 -11.84 -18.77 0.16
C THR A 112 -11.36 -18.04 1.40
N PRO A 113 -11.99 -16.91 1.79
CA PRO A 113 -11.60 -16.20 2.99
C PRO A 113 -11.87 -17.06 4.22
N LYS A 114 -10.87 -17.20 5.10
CA LYS A 114 -11.04 -17.88 6.38
C LYS A 114 -11.72 -16.92 7.35
N LEU A 115 -12.90 -17.31 7.84
CA LEU A 115 -13.61 -16.57 8.88
C LEU A 115 -13.22 -17.17 10.24
N GLU A 116 -12.62 -16.35 11.09
CA GLU A 116 -12.27 -16.71 12.47
C GLU A 116 -13.03 -15.82 13.44
N SER A 117 -13.49 -16.38 14.56
CA SER A 117 -14.12 -15.60 15.62
C SER A 117 -13.05 -14.77 16.32
N ILE A 118 -13.16 -13.44 16.22
CA ILE A 118 -12.23 -12.50 16.87
C ILE A 118 -12.60 -12.20 18.33
N THR A 119 -13.85 -12.45 18.71
CA THR A 119 -14.35 -12.33 20.09
C THR A 119 -15.28 -13.48 20.41
N ASN A 120 -15.47 -13.75 21.70
CA ASN A 120 -16.51 -14.64 22.24
C ASN A 120 -17.70 -13.86 22.83
N THR A 121 -17.66 -12.52 22.72
CA THR A 121 -18.66 -11.59 23.21
C THR A 121 -19.49 -11.06 22.04
N GLY A 122 -20.78 -10.83 22.27
CA GLY A 122 -21.64 -10.15 21.28
C GLY A 122 -21.15 -8.71 21.07
N ILE A 123 -20.76 -8.40 19.84
CA ILE A 123 -20.28 -7.08 19.40
C ILE A 123 -21.46 -6.29 18.84
N GLU A 124 -21.58 -5.03 19.26
CA GLU A 124 -22.50 -4.06 18.70
C GLU A 124 -21.73 -2.81 18.21
N ASN A 125 -22.18 -2.22 17.10
CA ASN A 125 -21.67 -0.97 16.51
C ASN A 125 -20.12 -0.88 16.38
N PRO A 126 -19.46 -1.81 15.66
CA PRO A 126 -18.03 -1.75 15.47
C PRO A 126 -17.63 -0.56 14.58
N ILE A 127 -16.61 0.20 15.00
CA ILE A 127 -16.03 1.29 14.24
C ILE A 127 -14.51 1.15 14.13
N LEU A 128 -14.00 1.30 12.90
CA LEU A 128 -12.58 1.24 12.62
C LEU A 128 -11.94 2.60 12.91
N ASP A 129 -10.75 2.59 13.48
CA ASP A 129 -9.99 3.82 13.71
C ASP A 129 -9.44 4.42 12.39
N PRO A 130 -9.09 5.71 12.35
CA PRO A 130 -8.57 6.35 11.14
C PRO A 130 -7.24 5.76 10.63
N THR A 131 -6.49 5.03 11.44
CA THR A 131 -5.25 4.34 11.01
C THR A 131 -5.51 2.94 10.45
N GLY A 132 -6.69 2.37 10.65
CA GLY A 132 -7.05 1.02 10.20
C GLY A 132 -6.39 -0.11 11.00
N THR A 133 -5.93 0.16 12.22
CA THR A 133 -5.22 -0.81 13.08
C THR A 133 -6.01 -1.20 14.33
N LYS A 134 -7.02 -0.43 14.71
CA LYS A 134 -7.85 -0.64 15.90
C LYS A 134 -9.33 -0.62 15.56
N LEU A 135 -10.07 -1.46 16.27
CA LEU A 135 -11.52 -1.57 16.16
C LEU A 135 -12.13 -1.28 17.53
N ALA A 136 -12.90 -0.20 17.65
CA ALA A 136 -13.70 0.06 18.84
C ALA A 136 -15.10 -0.53 18.65
N PHE A 137 -15.64 -1.12 19.70
CA PHE A 137 -16.98 -1.69 19.68
C PHE A 137 -17.61 -1.70 21.07
N THR A 138 -18.93 -1.84 21.09
CA THR A 138 -19.72 -1.92 22.31
C THR A 138 -20.13 -3.36 22.62
N VAL A 139 -20.23 -3.69 23.91
CA VAL A 139 -20.67 -4.99 24.40
C VAL A 139 -21.79 -4.79 25.43
N ALA A 140 -23.02 -5.13 25.06
CA ALA A 140 -24.19 -5.06 25.94
C ALA A 140 -24.62 -6.44 26.49
N SER A 141 -24.29 -7.52 25.80
CA SER A 141 -24.85 -8.86 26.01
C SER A 141 -24.22 -9.70 27.13
N GLN A 142 -23.34 -9.12 27.95
CA GLN A 142 -22.67 -9.84 29.04
C GLN A 142 -23.50 -9.88 30.34
N SER A 143 -23.44 -10.98 31.09
CA SER A 143 -24.22 -11.12 32.34
C SER A 143 -23.73 -10.19 33.46
N ALA A 144 -22.42 -9.93 33.54
CA ALA A 144 -21.83 -9.04 34.55
C ALA A 144 -21.77 -7.60 34.02
N VAL A 145 -22.32 -6.64 34.79
CA VAL A 145 -22.32 -5.20 34.43
C VAL A 145 -20.91 -4.67 34.18
N LYS A 146 -19.93 -5.09 34.99
CA LYS A 146 -18.52 -4.72 34.81
C LYS A 146 -17.88 -5.20 33.50
N LYS A 147 -18.49 -6.19 32.83
CA LYS A 147 -18.05 -6.74 31.53
C LYS A 147 -18.83 -6.15 30.36
N ARG A 148 -19.76 -5.24 30.61
CA ARG A 148 -20.42 -4.44 29.58
C ARG A 148 -19.69 -3.12 29.44
N GLY A 149 -19.70 -2.56 28.24
CA GLY A 149 -19.09 -1.26 27.97
C GLY A 149 -18.39 -1.25 26.61
N ILE A 150 -17.30 -0.49 26.53
CA ILE A 150 -16.56 -0.26 25.28
C ILE A 150 -15.24 -1.01 25.32
N TYR A 151 -14.96 -1.69 24.22
CA TYR A 151 -13.74 -2.45 24.01
C TYR A 151 -13.02 -1.94 22.77
N VAL A 152 -11.70 -1.99 22.82
CA VAL A 152 -10.82 -1.69 21.69
C VAL A 152 -10.00 -2.93 21.38
N LEU A 153 -10.14 -3.44 20.17
CA LEU A 153 -9.38 -4.56 19.64
C LEU A 153 -8.30 -4.04 18.70
N ASP A 154 -7.05 -4.45 18.93
CA ASP A 154 -5.98 -4.27 17.96
C ASP A 154 -6.07 -5.39 16.90
N ILE A 155 -6.44 -5.00 15.67
CA ILE A 155 -6.61 -5.92 14.54
C ILE A 155 -5.31 -6.14 13.75
N SER A 156 -4.27 -5.36 14.01
CA SER A 156 -2.95 -5.55 13.41
C SER A 156 -2.20 -6.70 14.07
N SER A 157 -2.40 -6.87 15.38
CA SER A 157 -1.89 -8.02 16.12
C SER A 157 -2.74 -9.25 15.83
N ARG A 158 -2.15 -10.29 15.23
CA ARG A 158 -2.79 -11.62 15.10
C ARG A 158 -2.33 -12.50 16.26
N PRO A 159 -3.08 -12.59 17.37
CA PRO A 159 -2.69 -13.47 18.46
C PRO A 159 -2.67 -14.92 17.99
N ILE A 160 -1.56 -15.61 18.24
CA ILE A 160 -1.38 -17.05 17.92
C ILE A 160 -2.38 -17.91 18.72
N LEU A 161 -2.87 -17.39 19.85
CA LEU A 161 -3.91 -18.01 20.68
C LEU A 161 -5.22 -17.22 20.54
N THR A 162 -6.13 -17.72 19.71
CA THR A 162 -7.42 -17.10 19.37
C THR A 162 -8.43 -17.02 20.54
N LEU A 163 -8.09 -17.56 21.72
CA LEU A 163 -8.96 -17.61 22.90
C LEU A 163 -8.75 -16.44 23.88
N GLN A 164 -7.68 -15.66 23.71
CA GLN A 164 -7.50 -14.40 24.42
C GLN A 164 -7.66 -13.29 23.41
N SER A 165 -8.87 -12.73 23.34
CA SER A 165 -9.12 -11.54 22.52
C SER A 165 -8.11 -10.47 22.91
N SER A 166 -7.35 -9.93 21.95
CA SER A 166 -6.52 -8.72 22.12
C SER A 166 -7.39 -7.46 22.37
N SER A 167 -8.63 -7.67 22.82
CA SER A 167 -9.58 -6.64 23.17
C SER A 167 -9.28 -6.12 24.56
N ASN A 168 -8.90 -4.85 24.66
CA ASN A 168 -8.81 -4.17 25.93
C ASN A 168 -10.15 -3.47 26.24
N GLN A 169 -10.61 -3.58 27.48
CA GLN A 169 -11.77 -2.82 27.93
C GLN A 169 -11.33 -1.41 28.31
N ILE A 170 -11.99 -0.39 27.74
CA ILE A 170 -11.64 1.02 27.99
C ILE A 170 -12.66 1.75 28.87
N ALA A 171 -13.89 1.24 28.95
CA ALA A 171 -14.95 1.78 29.80
C ALA A 171 -15.95 0.66 30.16
N ASP A 172 -16.57 0.77 31.33
CA ASP A 172 -17.59 -0.18 31.80
C ASP A 172 -18.93 0.49 32.13
N ASP A 173 -19.99 -0.30 32.25
CA ASP A 173 -21.34 0.21 32.54
C ASP A 173 -21.56 0.59 34.02
N THR A 174 -20.50 0.79 34.84
CA THR A 174 -20.69 1.05 36.28
C THR A 174 -21.15 2.46 36.60
N LEU A 175 -20.60 3.46 35.90
CA LEU A 175 -20.95 4.87 36.08
C LEU A 175 -22.00 5.33 35.06
N TYR A 176 -21.84 4.93 33.80
CA TYR A 176 -22.71 5.31 32.68
C TYR A 176 -22.93 4.13 31.76
N VAL A 177 -24.06 4.09 31.04
CA VAL A 177 -24.42 2.97 30.15
C VAL A 177 -23.69 3.09 28.80
N PHE A 178 -22.37 2.88 28.80
CA PHE A 178 -21.53 2.95 27.61
C PHE A 178 -21.80 1.85 26.58
N SER A 179 -22.42 0.74 26.99
CA SER A 179 -22.84 -0.33 26.08
C SER A 179 -23.80 0.10 24.97
N LYS A 180 -24.49 1.24 25.12
CA LYS A 180 -25.39 1.81 24.10
C LYS A 180 -24.86 3.11 23.48
N ALA A 181 -23.59 3.45 23.72
CA ALA A 181 -23.00 4.67 23.21
C ALA A 181 -22.79 4.60 21.69
N GLN A 182 -22.99 5.73 21.01
CA GLN A 182 -22.45 5.93 19.67
C GLN A 182 -20.99 6.35 19.80
N LEU A 183 -20.12 5.71 19.02
CA LEU A 183 -18.69 5.89 19.12
C LEU A 183 -18.19 6.72 17.93
N ALA A 184 -17.19 7.57 18.16
CA ALA A 184 -16.43 8.27 17.14
C ALA A 184 -14.96 8.36 17.51
N TRP A 185 -14.07 8.08 16.57
CA TRP A 185 -12.63 8.13 16.80
C TRP A 185 -12.06 9.54 16.61
N SER A 186 -11.05 9.89 17.40
CA SER A 186 -10.22 11.05 17.09
C SER A 186 -9.37 10.79 15.83
N PRO A 187 -9.01 11.84 15.07
CA PRO A 187 -8.19 11.73 13.85
C PRO A 187 -6.85 11.00 13.99
N ASP A 188 -6.30 10.95 15.20
CA ASP A 188 -5.03 10.30 15.57
C ASP A 188 -5.21 8.88 16.14
N GLY A 189 -6.46 8.42 16.36
CA GLY A 189 -6.77 7.11 16.94
C GLY A 189 -6.35 6.96 18.41
N ALA A 190 -6.06 8.07 19.10
CA ALA A 190 -5.66 8.06 20.52
C ALA A 190 -6.87 8.16 21.46
N GLN A 191 -7.91 8.88 21.05
CA GLN A 191 -9.11 9.16 21.83
C GLN A 191 -10.35 8.59 21.15
N LEU A 192 -11.33 8.28 21.97
CA LEU A 192 -12.64 7.81 21.54
C LEU A 192 -13.71 8.68 22.20
N MET A 193 -14.62 9.20 21.39
CA MET A 193 -15.78 9.92 21.85
C MET A 193 -16.96 8.95 21.94
N ALA A 194 -17.64 8.95 23.07
CA ALA A 194 -18.80 8.13 23.34
C ALA A 194 -20.01 9.03 23.63
N THR A 195 -20.96 9.08 22.70
CA THR A 195 -22.20 9.85 22.84
C THR A 195 -23.32 8.93 23.31
N LEU A 196 -23.87 9.22 24.49
CA LEU A 196 -25.01 8.50 25.05
C LEU A 196 -26.33 9.07 24.51
N SER A 197 -27.40 8.26 24.54
CA SER A 197 -28.73 8.66 24.06
C SER A 197 -29.34 9.86 24.80
N GLY A 198 -28.80 10.23 25.97
CA GLY A 198 -29.17 11.42 26.74
C GLY A 198 -28.39 12.69 26.39
N GLN A 199 -27.72 12.73 25.24
CA GLN A 199 -26.85 13.82 24.75
C GLN A 199 -25.53 14.03 25.52
N SER A 200 -25.32 13.35 26.65
CA SER A 200 -24.02 13.35 27.32
C SER A 200 -22.95 12.70 26.44
N THR A 201 -21.88 13.45 26.17
CA THR A 201 -20.75 13.00 25.37
C THR A 201 -19.50 12.92 26.24
N PHE A 202 -18.85 11.77 26.22
CA PHE A 202 -17.64 11.52 27.00
C PHE A 202 -16.43 11.36 26.08
N LEU A 203 -15.29 11.86 26.53
CA LEU A 203 -14.00 11.63 25.90
C LEU A 203 -13.25 10.56 26.70
N LEU A 204 -12.82 9.52 25.99
CA LEU A 204 -12.15 8.34 26.53
C LEU A 204 -10.77 8.19 25.89
N ASP A 205 -9.78 7.79 26.67
CA ASP A 205 -8.50 7.28 26.15
C ASP A 205 -8.71 5.88 25.58
N ALA A 206 -8.23 5.64 24.36
CA ALA A 206 -8.45 4.36 23.66
C ALA A 206 -7.48 3.24 24.06
N ARG A 207 -6.47 3.53 24.88
CA ARG A 207 -5.45 2.56 25.32
C ARG A 207 -5.70 2.07 26.74
N ASN A 208 -6.16 2.95 27.62
CA ASN A 208 -6.28 2.69 29.05
C ASN A 208 -7.75 2.61 29.49
N PHE A 209 -7.97 1.93 30.63
CA PHE A 209 -9.28 1.95 31.27
C PHE A 209 -9.56 3.31 31.91
N ASN A 210 -10.65 3.95 31.50
CA ASN A 210 -11.03 5.29 31.93
C ASN A 210 -11.85 5.20 33.22
N GLN A 211 -11.17 5.30 34.38
CA GLN A 211 -11.83 5.25 35.68
C GLN A 211 -12.78 6.44 35.92
N THR A 212 -12.41 7.62 35.39
CA THR A 212 -13.23 8.85 35.44
C THR A 212 -13.33 9.43 34.03
N PRO A 213 -14.29 8.98 33.22
CA PRO A 213 -14.55 9.53 31.88
C PRO A 213 -14.75 11.04 31.93
N GLN A 214 -14.09 11.77 31.04
CA GLN A 214 -14.25 13.22 30.96
C GLN A 214 -15.54 13.55 30.21
N ASP A 215 -16.49 14.22 30.88
CA ASP A 215 -17.67 14.77 30.21
C ASP A 215 -17.28 16.00 29.38
N VAL A 216 -17.55 15.93 28.07
CA VAL A 216 -17.25 16.98 27.09
C VAL A 216 -18.51 17.51 26.42
N THR A 217 -19.69 17.27 26.99
CA THR A 217 -20.98 17.69 26.41
C THR A 217 -21.01 19.20 26.14
N GLU A 218 -20.60 20.01 27.12
CA GLU A 218 -20.56 21.47 27.01
C GLU A 218 -19.36 21.98 26.19
N THR A 219 -18.30 21.19 26.09
CA THR A 219 -17.06 21.55 25.37
C THR A 219 -16.95 20.89 23.99
N MET A 220 -18.03 20.26 23.51
CA MET A 220 -18.08 19.50 22.26
C MET A 220 -17.59 20.31 21.05
N SER A 221 -17.97 21.59 20.97
CA SER A 221 -17.52 22.48 19.90
C SER A 221 -16.00 22.70 19.92
N ALA A 222 -15.41 22.85 21.11
CA ALA A 222 -13.97 23.00 21.27
C ALA A 222 -13.21 21.70 20.92
N VAL A 223 -13.75 20.54 21.32
CA VAL A 223 -13.18 19.22 20.96
C VAL A 223 -13.22 19.01 19.45
N ASN A 224 -14.36 19.26 18.80
CA ASN A 224 -14.50 19.15 17.35
C ASN A 224 -13.57 20.10 16.61
N SER A 225 -13.43 21.35 17.08
CA SER A 225 -12.46 22.29 16.52
C SER A 225 -11.02 21.81 16.66
N ASN A 226 -10.66 21.19 17.79
CA ASN A 226 -9.31 20.66 18.00
C ASN A 226 -9.05 19.45 17.09
N TRP A 227 -10.04 18.55 16.95
CA TRP A 227 -9.94 17.42 16.03
C TRP A 227 -9.84 17.87 14.57
N GLN A 228 -10.59 18.90 14.15
CA GLN A 228 -10.43 19.49 12.82
C GLN A 228 -9.02 20.06 12.59
N LYS A 229 -8.44 20.74 13.59
CA LYS A 229 -7.06 21.22 13.52
C LYS A 229 -6.07 20.07 13.37
N LEU A 230 -6.19 19.02 14.19
CA LEU A 230 -5.35 17.83 14.10
C LEU A 230 -5.45 17.15 12.73
N GLN A 231 -6.67 17.05 12.18
CA GLN A 231 -6.90 16.49 10.85
C GLN A 231 -6.21 17.34 9.76
N GLU A 232 -6.29 18.67 9.84
CA GLU A 232 -5.64 19.56 8.88
C GLU A 232 -4.12 19.55 9.03
N GLU A 233 -3.58 19.49 10.25
CA GLU A 233 -2.15 19.33 10.50
C GLU A 233 -1.62 18.03 9.90
N LYS A 234 -2.34 16.92 10.08
CA LYS A 234 -1.99 15.62 9.47
C LYS A 234 -2.04 15.70 7.94
N ARG A 235 -3.10 16.29 7.39
CA ARG A 235 -3.24 16.49 5.94
C ARG A 235 -2.11 17.36 5.38
N LYS A 236 -1.78 18.44 6.07
CA LYS A 236 -0.66 19.32 5.71
C LYS A 236 0.66 18.56 5.74
N ALA A 237 0.94 17.79 6.78
CA ALA A 237 2.14 16.96 6.87
C ALA A 237 2.25 15.98 5.70
N GLN A 238 1.15 15.32 5.31
CA GLN A 238 1.09 14.45 4.14
C GLN A 238 1.34 15.20 2.82
N MET A 239 0.80 16.41 2.67
CA MET A 239 1.08 17.24 1.49
C MET A 239 2.52 17.76 1.45
N ASP A 240 3.14 17.95 2.63
CA ASP A 240 4.52 18.40 2.76
C ASP A 240 5.55 17.32 2.38
N THR A 241 5.20 16.03 2.47
CA THR A 241 6.04 14.94 1.96
C THR A 241 6.14 14.93 0.43
N LEU A 242 5.16 15.53 -0.26
CA LEU A 242 5.14 15.61 -1.72
C LEU A 242 6.13 16.66 -2.23
N LYS A 243 6.78 16.35 -3.36
CA LYS A 243 7.60 17.29 -4.13
C LYS A 243 6.76 18.51 -4.54
N THR A 244 7.36 19.70 -4.57
CA THR A 244 6.68 20.98 -4.85
C THR A 244 5.83 20.94 -6.12
N LYS A 245 6.39 20.46 -7.25
CA LYS A 245 5.65 20.31 -8.52
C LYS A 245 4.44 19.38 -8.40
N LEU A 246 4.56 18.30 -7.63
CA LEU A 246 3.45 17.36 -7.43
C LEU A 246 2.35 17.98 -6.57
N ARG A 247 2.74 18.77 -5.56
CA ARG A 247 1.80 19.44 -4.66
C ARG A 247 0.86 20.38 -5.41
N GLU A 248 1.37 21.15 -6.37
CA GLU A 248 0.57 22.04 -7.22
C GLU A 248 -0.49 21.25 -8.01
N VAL A 249 -0.07 20.14 -8.64
CA VAL A 249 -0.96 19.27 -9.41
C VAL A 249 -2.05 18.65 -8.53
N VAL A 250 -1.69 18.20 -7.32
CA VAL A 250 -2.65 17.58 -6.38
C VAL A 250 -3.65 18.60 -5.87
N VAL A 251 -3.22 19.80 -5.47
CA VAL A 251 -4.12 20.86 -4.97
C VAL A 251 -5.12 21.31 -6.04
N GLU A 252 -4.67 21.42 -7.28
CA GLU A 252 -5.51 21.89 -8.39
C GLU A 252 -6.50 20.81 -8.87
N ASN A 253 -6.06 19.56 -8.96
CA ASN A 253 -6.79 18.54 -9.71
C ASN A 253 -7.41 17.43 -8.85
N PHE A 254 -6.96 17.24 -7.60
CA PHE A 254 -7.30 16.04 -6.83
C PHE A 254 -8.24 16.37 -5.66
N SER A 255 -9.40 15.71 -5.64
CA SER A 255 -10.20 15.53 -4.43
C SER A 255 -9.77 14.22 -3.77
N ILE A 256 -8.87 14.30 -2.79
CA ILE A 256 -8.26 13.12 -2.15
C ILE A 256 -9.32 12.36 -1.36
N LEU A 257 -9.48 11.06 -1.67
CA LEU A 257 -10.38 10.16 -0.96
C LEU A 257 -9.63 9.40 0.14
N ALA A 258 -8.46 8.86 -0.18
CA ALA A 258 -7.65 8.10 0.74
C ALA A 258 -6.18 8.10 0.32
N TRP A 259 -5.31 7.89 1.30
CA TRP A 259 -3.89 7.58 1.10
C TRP A 259 -3.68 6.08 1.31
N SER A 260 -2.72 5.50 0.60
CA SER A 260 -2.24 4.17 0.96
C SER A 260 -1.56 4.18 2.33
N LEU A 261 -1.53 3.02 2.99
CA LEU A 261 -0.91 2.87 4.32
C LEU A 261 0.58 3.23 4.33
N ASP A 262 1.26 3.06 3.20
CA ASP A 262 2.67 3.44 3.00
C ASP A 262 2.85 4.88 2.47
N GLU A 263 1.74 5.62 2.29
CA GLU A 263 1.67 6.99 1.76
C GLU A 263 2.30 7.17 0.37
N THR A 264 2.48 6.08 -0.39
CA THR A 264 3.06 6.12 -1.74
C THR A 264 2.03 6.29 -2.85
N LYS A 265 0.75 6.04 -2.55
CA LYS A 265 -0.34 6.09 -3.52
C LYS A 265 -1.47 6.94 -2.99
N ILE A 266 -2.04 7.73 -3.89
CA ILE A 266 -3.17 8.61 -3.60
C ILE A 266 -4.37 8.10 -4.39
N LEU A 267 -5.43 7.73 -3.68
CA LEU A 267 -6.74 7.50 -4.27
C LEU A 267 -7.48 8.83 -4.30
N TYR A 268 -7.84 9.30 -5.48
CA TYR A 268 -8.50 10.58 -5.64
C TYR A 268 -9.62 10.54 -6.67
N LYS A 269 -10.56 11.45 -6.49
CA LYS A 269 -11.56 11.83 -7.48
C LYS A 269 -11.07 13.07 -8.21
N ALA A 270 -11.10 13.05 -9.54
CA ALA A 270 -10.70 14.19 -10.34
C ALA A 270 -11.67 15.38 -10.17
N SER A 271 -11.14 16.54 -9.80
CA SER A 271 -11.94 17.76 -9.59
C SER A 271 -12.39 18.41 -10.91
N GLN A 272 -11.62 18.22 -11.97
CA GLN A 272 -11.84 18.81 -13.29
C GLN A 272 -11.25 17.94 -14.41
N ASP A 273 -11.67 18.20 -15.65
CA ASP A 273 -11.03 17.63 -16.83
C ASP A 273 -9.68 18.32 -17.04
N ASN A 274 -8.59 17.56 -17.02
CA ASN A 274 -7.24 18.09 -17.22
C ASN A 274 -6.29 17.02 -17.76
N VAL A 275 -5.11 17.44 -18.20
CA VAL A 275 -4.00 16.56 -18.57
C VAL A 275 -2.89 16.73 -17.54
N LEU A 276 -2.60 15.67 -16.79
CA LEU A 276 -1.56 15.71 -15.75
C LEU A 276 -0.18 15.90 -16.39
N PRO A 277 0.62 16.89 -15.95
CA PRO A 277 1.99 17.05 -16.42
C PRO A 277 2.88 15.90 -15.91
N VAL A 278 4.01 15.68 -16.58
CA VAL A 278 5.06 14.79 -16.05
C VAL A 278 5.82 15.54 -14.97
N VAL A 279 5.85 14.97 -13.76
CA VAL A 279 6.43 15.61 -12.59
C VAL A 279 7.89 15.18 -12.39
N ILE A 280 8.23 13.92 -12.71
CA ILE A 280 9.58 13.37 -12.60
C ILE A 280 10.26 13.38 -13.98
N GLU A 281 11.23 14.30 -14.12
CA GLU A 281 12.01 14.47 -15.35
C GLU A 281 13.52 14.30 -15.07
N PRO A 282 14.24 13.42 -15.80
CA PRO A 282 13.71 12.40 -16.72
C PRO A 282 12.94 11.31 -15.98
N ARG A 283 12.07 10.58 -16.69
CA ARG A 283 11.29 9.47 -16.11
C ARG A 283 12.20 8.39 -15.52
N LEU A 284 11.70 7.74 -14.48
CA LEU A 284 12.41 6.63 -13.84
C LEU A 284 12.62 5.47 -14.82
N ILE A 285 13.83 4.93 -14.79
CA ILE A 285 14.18 3.72 -15.52
C ILE A 285 13.61 2.52 -14.75
N GLY A 286 12.93 1.61 -15.45
CA GLY A 286 12.33 0.42 -14.84
C GLY A 286 11.04 0.67 -14.06
N ALA A 287 10.38 1.80 -14.29
CA ALA A 287 9.02 2.03 -13.78
C ALA A 287 8.03 1.01 -14.36
N ASN A 288 6.86 0.89 -13.72
CA ASN A 288 5.79 0.04 -14.19
C ASN A 288 5.45 0.33 -15.67
N THR A 289 5.26 -0.74 -16.43
CA THR A 289 5.06 -0.67 -17.90
C THR A 289 3.61 -0.71 -18.30
N VAL A 290 2.69 -0.86 -17.34
CA VAL A 290 1.25 -0.73 -17.56
C VAL A 290 0.94 0.67 -18.08
N PRO A 291 0.12 0.80 -19.15
CA PRO A 291 -0.27 2.10 -19.68
C PRO A 291 -0.90 2.99 -18.59
N GLU A 292 -0.30 4.16 -18.38
CA GLU A 292 -0.88 5.19 -17.52
C GLU A 292 -1.94 6.00 -18.26
N GLN A 293 -2.83 6.63 -17.49
CA GLN A 293 -3.83 7.56 -18.00
C GLN A 293 -3.61 8.95 -17.40
N ARG A 294 -3.04 9.88 -18.18
CA ARG A 294 -2.83 11.27 -17.76
C ARG A 294 -3.99 12.21 -18.09
N ILE A 295 -4.85 11.82 -19.05
CA ILE A 295 -6.07 12.56 -19.34
C ILE A 295 -7.11 12.16 -18.29
N ILE A 296 -7.30 13.04 -17.31
CA ILE A 296 -8.28 12.86 -16.24
C ILE A 296 -9.62 13.46 -16.67
N LYS A 297 -10.70 12.75 -16.30
CA LYS A 297 -12.07 13.23 -16.46
C LYS A 297 -12.65 13.53 -15.10
N LYS A 298 -13.36 14.64 -14.98
CA LYS A 298 -14.06 15.07 -13.77
C LYS A 298 -14.93 13.94 -13.22
N ASP A 299 -14.93 13.82 -11.90
CA ASP A 299 -15.66 12.82 -11.11
C ASP A 299 -15.25 11.35 -11.30
N SER A 300 -14.34 11.04 -12.24
CA SER A 300 -13.69 9.72 -12.32
C SER A 300 -12.66 9.52 -11.21
N ILE A 301 -12.46 8.27 -10.83
CA ILE A 301 -11.56 7.86 -9.76
C ILE A 301 -10.26 7.30 -10.33
N TYR A 302 -9.16 7.76 -9.77
CA TYR A 302 -7.82 7.39 -10.18
C TYR A 302 -6.96 7.06 -8.96
N VAL A 303 -5.91 6.28 -9.20
CA VAL A 303 -4.82 6.05 -8.26
C VAL A 303 -3.56 6.63 -8.85
N TYR A 304 -2.97 7.59 -8.14
CA TYR A 304 -1.69 8.19 -8.49
C TYR A 304 -0.58 7.59 -7.65
N ASP A 305 0.46 7.06 -8.28
CA ASP A 305 1.68 6.59 -7.63
C ASP A 305 2.70 7.74 -7.56
N THR A 306 3.01 8.17 -6.33
CA THR A 306 3.91 9.31 -6.09
C THR A 306 5.38 8.95 -6.27
N LYS A 307 5.74 7.66 -6.19
CA LYS A 307 7.10 7.18 -6.40
C LYS A 307 7.42 7.12 -7.89
N GLU A 308 6.52 6.55 -8.68
CA GLU A 308 6.75 6.34 -10.11
C GLU A 308 6.24 7.48 -11.00
N ASP A 309 5.45 8.42 -10.47
CA ASP A 309 4.72 9.43 -11.26
C ASP A 309 3.90 8.74 -12.35
N HIS A 310 3.04 7.81 -11.94
CA HIS A 310 2.12 7.11 -12.83
C HIS A 310 0.69 7.25 -12.30
N ASN A 311 -0.24 7.45 -13.22
CA ASN A 311 -1.66 7.58 -12.89
C ASN A 311 -2.46 6.45 -13.54
N TYR A 312 -3.29 5.77 -12.76
CA TYR A 312 -4.10 4.65 -13.20
C TYR A 312 -5.58 4.95 -12.98
N ARG A 313 -6.41 4.69 -13.99
CA ARG A 313 -7.86 4.84 -13.87
C ARG A 313 -8.47 3.61 -13.20
N ILE A 314 -9.35 3.83 -12.23
CA ILE A 314 -10.00 2.75 -11.48
C ILE A 314 -11.48 2.67 -11.81
N LEU A 315 -12.21 3.79 -11.73
CA LEU A 315 -13.67 3.83 -11.92
C LEU A 315 -14.10 5.09 -12.68
N ASP A 316 -15.19 4.99 -13.44
CA ASP A 316 -15.79 6.12 -14.17
C ASP A 316 -16.48 7.12 -13.24
N SER A 317 -17.15 6.63 -12.19
CA SER A 317 -17.78 7.41 -11.12
C SER A 317 -18.04 6.54 -9.90
N LEU A 318 -18.07 7.12 -8.70
CA LEU A 318 -18.67 6.45 -7.54
C LEU A 318 -20.17 6.30 -7.82
N SER A 319 -20.67 5.06 -7.92
CA SER A 319 -22.12 4.84 -7.88
C SER A 319 -22.63 5.40 -6.56
N SER A 320 -23.55 6.36 -6.61
CA SER A 320 -24.24 6.86 -5.43
C SER A 320 -25.07 5.72 -4.82
N SER A 321 -24.50 5.07 -3.81
CA SER A 321 -25.21 4.18 -2.88
C SER A 321 -25.80 4.99 -1.74
#